data_AF-A0A929D5F2-F1
#
_entry.id   AF-A0A929D5F2-F1
#
_cell.length_a   1.000
_cell.length_b   1.000
_cell.length_c   1.000
_cell.angle_alpha   90.00
_cell.angle_beta   90.00
_cell.angle_gamma   90.00
#
_symmetry.space_group_name_H-M   'P 1'
#
loop_
_entity.id
_entity.type
_entity.pdbx_description
1 polymer ?
#
loop_
_entity_poly.entity_id
_entity_poly.type
_entity_poly.pdbx_seq_one_letter_code
_entity_poly.pdbx_strand_id
1 'polypeptide(L)' 'MNSEKKKKLEKLGWSSGDASDLLGLSSEEVAIIEMKISLAKIFQKKRKSKHLTQTQVAKLLHT' A
#
# COMPACT_ATOMS: atom_id res chain seq x y z
N MET A 1 16.86 -6.30 7.90
CA MET A 1 17.49 -6.16 6.56
C MET A 1 19.00 -6.22 6.74
N ASN A 2 19.73 -7.04 5.97
CA ASN A 2 21.18 -7.17 6.11
C ASN A 2 21.88 -5.98 5.39
N SER A 3 22.60 -5.14 6.13
CA SER A 3 23.25 -3.92 5.64
C SER A 3 24.42 -4.20 4.69
N GLU A 4 25.15 -5.30 4.88
CA GLU A 4 26.26 -5.69 4.03
C GLU A 4 25.78 -6.09 2.63
N LYS A 5 24.68 -6.83 2.57
CA LYS A 5 24.03 -7.21 1.30
C LYS A 5 23.59 -5.97 0.53
N LYS A 6 23.05 -4.94 1.21
CA LYS A 6 22.64 -3.69 0.58
C LYS A 6 23.83 -2.97 -0.05
N LYS A 7 24.93 -2.79 0.70
CA LYS A 7 26.15 -2.13 0.21
C LYS A 7 26.78 -2.85 -0.99
N LYS A 8 26.76 -4.19 -1.01
CA LYS A 8 27.27 -4.97 -2.15
C LYS A 8 26.43 -4.73 -3.41
N LEU A 9 25.10 -4.68 -3.28
CA LEU A 9 24.19 -4.41 -4.39
C LEU A 9 24.35 -2.97 -4.91
N GLU A 10 24.45 -1.99 -4.02
CA GLU A 10 24.71 -0.59 -4.36
C GLU A 10 26.04 -0.42 -5.14
N LYS A 11 27.12 -1.09 -4.69
CA LYS A 11 28.40 -1.12 -5.43
C LYS A 11 28.31 -1.73 -6.82
N LEU A 12 27.35 -2.62 -7.05
CA LEU A 12 27.10 -3.27 -8.34
C LEU A 12 26.10 -2.48 -9.20
N GLY A 13 25.71 -1.27 -8.78
CA GLY A 13 24.79 -0.39 -9.53
C GLY A 13 23.31 -0.66 -9.26
N TRP A 14 22.97 -1.51 -8.28
CA TRP A 14 21.58 -1.75 -7.88
C TRP A 14 21.12 -0.71 -6.88
N SER A 15 19.99 -0.07 -7.16
CA SER A 15 19.31 0.84 -6.23
C SER A 15 18.24 0.11 -5.43
N SER A 16 17.99 0.58 -4.20
CA SER A 16 16.81 0.22 -3.42
C SER A 16 15.86 1.41 -3.40
N GLY A 17 14.59 1.18 -3.69
CA GLY A 17 13.54 2.17 -3.57
C GLY A 17 12.25 1.52 -3.10
N ASP A 18 11.24 2.34 -2.84
CA ASP A 18 9.89 1.87 -2.57
C ASP A 18 9.02 1.88 -3.85
N ALA A 19 7.71 1.68 -3.67
CA ALA A 19 6.78 1.67 -4.80
C ALA A 19 6.64 3.05 -5.45
N SER A 20 6.86 4.14 -4.71
CA SER A 20 6.82 5.50 -5.25
C SER A 20 8.02 5.78 -6.14
N ASP A 21 9.21 5.30 -5.74
CA ASP A 21 10.42 5.35 -6.57
C ASP A 21 10.25 4.55 -7.87
N LEU A 22 9.67 3.34 -7.77
CA LEU A 22 9.43 2.47 -8.93
C LEU A 22 8.43 3.07 -9.92
N LEU A 23 7.38 3.71 -9.41
CA LEU A 23 6.29 4.27 -10.23
C LEU A 23 6.52 5.74 -10.61
N GLY A 24 7.58 6.37 -10.10
CA GLY A 24 7.91 7.77 -10.36
C GLY A 24 6.84 8.75 -9.87
N LEU A 25 6.25 8.46 -8.71
CA LEU A 25 5.11 9.24 -8.20
C LEU A 25 5.54 10.59 -7.63
N SER A 26 4.71 11.61 -7.85
CA SER A 26 4.84 12.88 -7.14
C SER A 26 4.44 12.75 -5.67
N SER A 27 4.88 13.70 -4.84
CA SER A 27 4.50 13.73 -3.41
C SER A 27 2.98 13.87 -3.23
N GLU A 28 2.31 14.59 -4.13
CA GLU A 28 0.85 14.75 -4.14
C GLU A 28 0.15 13.43 -4.48
N GLU A 29 0.67 12.66 -5.44
CA GLU A 29 0.14 11.35 -5.81
C GLU A 29 0.31 10.34 -4.68
N VAL A 30 1.49 10.33 -4.04
CA VAL A 30 1.74 9.50 -2.86
C VAL A 30 0.73 9.82 -1.75
N ALA A 31 0.50 11.09 -1.45
CA ALA A 31 -0.47 11.50 -0.43
C ALA A 31 -1.91 11.01 -0.74
N ILE A 32 -2.34 11.08 -1.99
CA ILE A 32 -3.66 10.57 -2.42
C ILE A 32 -3.73 9.04 -2.26
N ILE A 33 -2.67 8.32 -2.63
CA ILE A 33 -2.60 6.87 -2.49
C ILE A 33 -2.63 6.46 -1.02
N GLU A 34 -1.84 7.12 -0.17
CA GLU A 34 -1.82 6.86 1.27
C GLU A 34 -3.17 7.10 1.92
N MET A 35 -3.87 8.16 1.51
CA MET A 35 -5.25 8.43 1.94
C MET A 35 -6.19 7.28 1.55
N LYS A 36 -6.15 6.83 0.29
CA LYS A 36 -6.97 5.70 -0.20
C LYS A 36 -6.66 4.41 0.54
N ILE A 37 -5.38 4.10 0.77
CA ILE A 37 -4.94 2.92 1.51
C ILE A 37 -5.44 2.97 2.95
N SER A 38 -5.33 4.13 3.61
CA SER A 38 -5.77 4.31 4.99
C SER A 38 -7.28 4.09 5.13
N LEU A 39 -8.07 4.69 4.23
CA LEU A 39 -9.51 4.47 4.17
C LEU A 39 -9.85 2.99 3.94
N ALA A 40 -9.22 2.35 2.96
CA ALA A 40 -9.45 0.94 2.63
C ALA A 40 -9.13 0.02 3.82
N LYS A 41 -8.05 0.28 4.57
CA LYS A 41 -7.68 -0.49 5.77
C LYS A 41 -8.73 -0.35 6.87
N ILE A 42 -9.18 0.87 7.17
CA ILE A 42 -10.21 1.12 8.19
C ILE A 42 -11.52 0.44 7.78
N PHE A 43 -11.93 0.59 6.51
CA PHE A 43 -13.12 -0.05 5.98
C PHE A 43 -13.04 -1.58 6.07
N GLN A 44 -11.92 -2.18 5.65
CA GLN A 44 -11.71 -3.62 5.71
C GLN A 44 -11.77 -4.12 7.16
N LYS A 45 -11.18 -3.39 8.12
CA LYS A 45 -11.24 -3.73 9.55
C LYS A 45 -12.69 -3.75 10.05
N LYS A 46 -13.47 -2.71 9.74
CA LYS A 46 -14.89 -2.61 10.12
C LYS A 46 -15.77 -3.69 9.47
N ARG A 47 -15.48 -4.04 8.21
CA ARG A 47 -16.17 -5.13 7.50
C ARG A 47 -15.88 -6.48 8.17
N LYS A 48 -14.61 -6.77 8.43
CA LYS A 48 -14.17 -8.04 9.04
C LYS A 48 -14.67 -8.18 10.48
N SER A 49 -14.71 -7.11 11.27
CA SER A 49 -15.26 -7.16 12.64
C SER A 49 -16.75 -7.46 12.70
N LYS A 50 -17.46 -7.29 11.58
CA LYS A 50 -18.87 -7.67 11.41
C LYS A 50 -19.07 -9.03 10.72
N HIS A 51 -17.98 -9.77 10.48
CA HIS A 51 -17.99 -11.05 9.76
C HIS A 51 -18.62 -11.00 8.35
N LEU A 52 -18.53 -9.84 7.68
CA LEU A 52 -19.10 -9.66 6.34
C LEU A 52 -18.10 -9.98 5.23
N THR A 53 -18.56 -10.67 4.19
CA THR A 53 -17.83 -10.80 2.92
C THR A 53 -17.86 -9.50 2.12
N GLN A 54 -17.04 -9.41 1.08
CA GLN A 54 -17.05 -8.24 0.18
C GLN A 54 -18.40 -8.08 -0.51
N THR A 55 -18.99 -9.16 -1.00
CA THR A 55 -20.31 -9.15 -1.64
C THR A 55 -21.43 -8.76 -0.68
N GLN A 56 -21.34 -9.17 0.59
CA GLN A 56 -22.34 -8.78 1.60
C GLN A 56 -22.28 -7.28 1.91
N VAL A 57 -21.09 -6.71 2.08
CA VAL A 57 -20.99 -5.26 2.34
C VAL A 57 -21.39 -4.43 1.11
N ALA A 58 -21.07 -4.91 -0.09
CA ALA A 58 -21.48 -4.29 -1.37
C ALA A 58 -23.01 -4.13 -1.45
N LYS A 59 -23.74 -5.22 -1.16
CA LYS A 59 -25.21 -5.21 -1.09
C LYS A 59 -25.76 -4.22 -0.05
N LEU A 60 -25.07 -4.03 1.08
CA LEU A 60 -25.49 -3.08 2.12
C LEU A 60 -25.22 -1.61 1.76
N LEU A 61 -24.21 -1.36 0.93
CA LEU A 61 -23.82 -0.01 0.51
C LEU A 61 -24.44 0.41 -0.81
N HIS A 62 -25.18 -0.49 -1.47
CA HIS A 62 -25.73 -0.27 -2.81
C HIS A 62 -24.66 0.05 -3.86
N THR A 63 -23.49 -0.59 -3.73
CA THR A 63 -22.34 -0.49 -4.63
C THR A 63 -21.86 -1.88 -4.99
#